data_AF-A0A945E536-F1
#
_entry.id   AF-A0A945E536-F1
#
_cell.length_a   1.000
_cell.length_b   1.000
_cell.length_c   1.000
_cell.angle_alpha   90.00
_cell.angle_beta   90.00
_cell.angle_gamma   90.00
#
_symmetry.space_group_name_H-M   'P 1'
#
loop_
_entity.id
_entity.type
_entity.pdbx_description
1 polymer ?
#
loop_
_entity_poly.entity_id
_entity_poly.type
_entity_poly.pdbx_seq_one_letter_code
_entity_poly.pdbx_strand_id
1 'polypeptide(L)' 'GSIPSAQLTHVNLNDQTVEGIRCRDVPAFSVQYHPEAGPGPHDSRYLFAEFEDLMASVVGPAKGRG' A
#
# COMPACT_ATOMS: atom_id res chain seq x y z
N GLY A 1 -12.09 0.91 -15.98
CA GLY A 1 -10.65 0.56 -16.04
C GLY A 1 -10.45 -0.70 -15.24
N SER A 2 -9.55 -1.59 -15.68
CA SER A 2 -9.16 -2.80 -14.93
C SER A 2 -7.68 -2.67 -14.57
N ILE A 3 -7.28 -3.19 -13.41
CA ILE A 3 -5.86 -3.34 -13.05
C ILE A 3 -5.44 -4.71 -13.61
N PRO A 4 -4.62 -4.77 -14.68
CA PRO A 4 -4.37 -6.03 -15.39
C PRO A 4 -3.61 -7.07 -14.53
N SER A 5 -2.83 -6.60 -13.56
CA SER A 5 -1.90 -7.42 -12.77
C SER A 5 -1.90 -7.02 -11.27
N ALA A 6 -3.05 -7.15 -10.62
CA ALA A 6 -3.15 -6.97 -9.16
C ALA A 6 -2.86 -8.28 -8.41
N GLN A 7 -2.07 -8.20 -7.34
CA GLN A 7 -1.91 -9.25 -6.35
C GLN A 7 -2.74 -8.92 -5.10
N LEU A 8 -3.50 -9.90 -4.59
CA LEU A 8 -4.18 -9.79 -3.30
C LEU A 8 -3.16 -9.73 -2.16
N THR A 9 -3.31 -8.75 -1.27
CA THR A 9 -2.45 -8.61 -0.08
C THR A 9 -3.22 -8.85 1.22
N HIS A 10 -4.50 -8.48 1.26
CA HIS A 10 -5.34 -8.63 2.44
C HIS A 10 -6.72 -9.16 2.05
N VAL A 11 -7.24 -10.04 2.89
CA VAL A 11 -8.58 -10.62 2.79
C VAL A 11 -9.26 -10.48 4.14
N ASN A 12 -10.52 -10.08 4.13
CA ASN A 12 -11.34 -10.02 5.33
C ASN A 12 -11.65 -11.43 5.84
N LEU A 13 -11.30 -11.71 7.09
CA LEU A 13 -11.49 -13.04 7.67
C LEU A 13 -12.97 -13.39 7.88
N ASN A 14 -13.86 -12.41 7.98
CA ASN A 14 -15.28 -12.64 8.27
C ASN A 14 -16.06 -13.10 7.04
N ASP A 15 -15.80 -12.50 5.87
CA ASP A 15 -16.61 -12.69 4.66
C ASP A 15 -15.79 -12.98 3.39
N GLN A 16 -14.46 -13.08 3.51
CA GLN A 16 -13.54 -13.36 2.41
C GLN A 16 -13.51 -12.27 1.33
N THR A 17 -13.96 -11.05 1.64
CA THR A 17 -13.83 -9.91 0.73
C THR A 17 -12.39 -9.42 0.62
N VAL A 18 -12.08 -8.73 -0.47
CA VAL A 18 -10.74 -8.19 -0.74
C VAL A 18 -10.55 -6.89 0.04
N GLU A 19 -9.49 -6.82 0.85
CA GLU A 19 -9.18 -5.66 1.68
C GLU A 19 -7.88 -4.94 1.27
N GLY A 20 -7.12 -5.52 0.34
CA GLY A 20 -5.89 -4.90 -0.15
C GLY A 20 -5.36 -5.53 -1.42
N ILE A 21 -4.75 -4.68 -2.25
CA ILE A 21 -4.13 -5.06 -3.51
C ILE A 21 -2.76 -4.38 -3.71
N ARG A 22 -1.89 -5.01 -4.48
CA ARG A 22 -0.62 -4.45 -4.96
C ARG A 22 -0.50 -4.65 -6.46
N CYS A 23 -0.10 -3.60 -7.18
CA CYS A 23 0.18 -3.69 -8.61
C CYS A 23 1.53 -4.35 -8.86
N ARG A 24 1.65 -5.21 -9.88
CA ARG A 24 2.93 -5.83 -10.26
C ARG A 24 3.77 -4.97 -11.18
N ASP A 25 3.12 -4.19 -12.04
CA ASP A 25 3.80 -3.45 -13.12
C ASP A 25 4.09 -1.99 -12.75
N VAL A 26 3.47 -1.49 -11.68
CA VAL A 26 3.65 -0.11 -11.20
C VAL A 26 3.83 -0.10 -9.68
N PRO A 27 4.63 0.83 -9.13
CA PRO A 27 4.84 0.98 -7.69
C PRO A 27 3.59 1.60 -7.06
N ALA A 28 2.57 0.77 -6.84
CA ALA A 28 1.30 1.17 -6.26
C ALA A 28 0.66 0.02 -5.47
N PHE A 29 -0.02 0.38 -4.37
CA PHE A 29 -0.86 -0.51 -3.59
C PHE A 29 -2.04 0.28 -3.02
N SER A 30 -3.07 -0.43 -2.55
CA SER A 30 -4.17 0.17 -1.82
C SER A 30 -4.74 -0.80 -0.79
N VAL A 31 -5.42 -0.24 0.22
CA VAL A 31 -6.23 -0.97 1.20
C VAL A 31 -7.64 -0.38 1.25
N GLN A 32 -8.61 -1.19 1.66
CA GLN A 32 -10.02 -0.78 1.74
C GLN A 32 -10.37 -0.16 3.12
N TYR A 33 -9.63 -0.51 4.17
CA TYR A 33 -9.79 0.05 5.51
C TYR A 33 -8.96 1.33 5.74
N HIS A 34 -9.15 1.96 6.91
CA HIS A 34 -8.50 3.20 7.32
C HIS A 34 -7.22 2.94 8.15
N PRO A 35 -6.02 2.98 7.54
CA PRO A 35 -4.76 2.72 8.26
C PRO A 35 -4.37 3.81 9.28
N GLU A 36 -4.89 5.03 9.13
CA GLU A 36 -4.66 6.16 10.03
C GLU A 36 -5.23 5.91 11.43
N ALA A 37 -6.32 5.13 11.49
CA ALA A 37 -7.21 4.94 12.63
C ALA A 37 -7.82 6.25 13.18
N GLY A 38 -9.08 6.23 13.61
CA GLY A 38 -9.69 7.40 14.25
C GLY A 38 -11.22 7.40 14.24
N PRO A 39 -11.89 6.63 15.13
CA PRO A 39 -11.38 5.70 16.16
C PRO A 39 -10.92 4.35 15.58
N GLY A 40 -10.16 3.55 16.32
CA GLY A 40 -9.79 2.18 15.91
C GLY A 40 -8.37 1.73 16.32
N PRO A 41 -8.03 0.44 16.07
CA PRO A 41 -6.70 -0.11 16.35
C PRO A 41 -5.63 0.45 15.41
N HIS A 42 -4.37 0.40 15.83
CA HIS A 42 -3.23 0.97 15.09
C HIS A 42 -2.44 -0.08 14.28
N ASP A 43 -3.00 -1.29 14.14
CA ASP A 43 -2.33 -2.46 13.55
C ASP A 43 -1.94 -2.25 12.08
N SER A 44 -2.60 -1.29 11.41
CA SER A 44 -2.41 -1.00 9.99
C SER A 44 -1.48 0.20 9.70
N ARG A 45 -0.88 0.81 10.72
CA ARG A 45 -0.01 2.01 10.53
C ARG A 45 1.27 1.71 9.75
N TYR A 46 1.72 0.46 9.69
CA TYR A 46 2.91 0.08 8.92
C TYR A 46 2.77 0.40 7.41
N LEU A 47 1.54 0.52 6.90
CA LEU A 47 1.28 0.87 5.50
C LEU A 47 1.80 2.27 5.15
N PHE A 48 1.93 3.18 6.11
CA PHE A 48 2.58 4.48 5.88
C PHE A 48 4.08 4.32 5.66
N ALA A 49 4.75 3.45 6.41
CA ALA A 49 6.16 3.14 6.20
C ALA A 49 6.39 2.45 4.84
N GLU A 50 5.51 1.50 4.45
CA GLU A 50 5.56 0.91 3.11
C GLU A 50 5.39 1.95 2.00
N PHE A 51 4.53 2.96 2.21
CA PHE A 51 4.36 4.05 1.27
C PHE A 51 5.61 4.94 1.18
N GLU A 52 6.25 5.26 2.30
CA GLU A 52 7.52 6.00 2.32
C GLU A 52 8.62 5.27 1.55
N ASP A 53 8.78 3.97 1.79
CA ASP A 53 9.73 3.11 1.08
C ASP A 53 9.45 3.07 -0.43
N LEU A 54 8.16 3.00 -0.80
CA LEU A 54 7.73 3.05 -2.19
C LEU A 54 8.13 4.36 -2.86
N MET A 55 7.90 5.50 -2.20
CA MET A 55 8.30 6.82 -2.71
C MET A 55 9.82 6.93 -2.85
N ALA A 56 10.60 6.42 -1.89
CA ALA A 56 12.05 6.38 -1.96
C ALA A 56 12.56 5.49 -3.12
N SER A 57 11.85 4.42 -3.46
CA SER A 57 12.22 3.54 -4.57
C SER A 57 11.98 4.15 -5.96
N VAL A 58 11.00 5.07 -6.08
CA VAL A 58 10.65 5.75 -7.34
C VAL A 58 11.52 6.97 -7.59
N VAL A 59 11.93 7.66 -6.53
CA VAL A 59 12.90 8.76 -6.60
C VAL A 59 14.30 8.16 -6.53
N GLY A 60 14.96 7.97 -7.69
CA GLY A 60 16.37 7.58 -7.73
C GLY A 60 17.24 8.49 -6.85
N PRO A 61 18.44 8.04 -6.40
CA PRO A 61 19.26 8.77 -5.45
C PRO A 61 19.39 10.22 -5.90
N ALA A 62 19.04 11.16 -5.02
CA ALA A 62 19.10 12.58 -5.30
C ALA A 62 20.48 12.91 -5.86
N LYS A 63 20.55 13.18 -7.16
CA LYS A 63 21.79 13.58 -7.82
C LYS A 63 22.29 14.83 -7.09
N GLY A 64 23.52 14.75 -6.58
CA GLY A 64 24.11 15.63 -5.59
C GLY A 64 23.68 17.10 -5.68
N ARG A 65 23.24 17.63 -4.54
CA ARG A 65 23.49 19.04 -4.24
C ARG A 65 24.95 19.10 -3.78
N GLY A 66 25.79 19.66 -4.64
CA GLY A 66 27.18 19.98 -4.31
C GLY A 66 27.27 21.05 -3.21
#